data_AF-W7BXY1-F1
#
_entry.id   AF-W7BXY1-F1
#
_cell.length_a   1.000
_cell.length_b   1.000
_cell.length_c   1.000
_cell.angle_alpha   90.00
_cell.angle_beta   90.00
_cell.angle_gamma   90.00
#
_symmetry.space_group_name_H-M   'P 1'
#
loop_
_entity.id
_entity.type
_entity.pdbx_description
1 polymer ?
#
loop_
_entity_poly.entity_id
_entity_poly.type
_entity_poly.pdbx_seq_one_letter_code
_entity_poly.pdbx_strand_id
1 'polypeptide(L)' 'MAKSIWLAPNGDQLQAFADLMAAGKVKAIVGATFPFSAQGVYDAHALSETHHAKGKIVISFK' A
#
# COMPACT_ATOMS: atom_id res chain seq x y z
N MET A 1 7.55 15.99 -11.87
CA MET A 1 6.10 16.15 -12.10
C MET A 1 5.47 14.77 -12.10
N ALA A 2 4.54 14.49 -11.19
CA ALA A 2 3.88 13.18 -11.11
C ALA A 2 2.91 13.02 -12.30
N LYS A 3 3.10 11.97 -13.10
CA LYS A 3 2.21 11.62 -14.21
C LYS A 3 1.04 10.82 -13.62
N SER A 4 -0.19 11.31 -13.78
CA SER A 4 -1.37 10.57 -13.34
C SER A 4 -1.50 9.29 -14.16
N ILE A 5 -1.43 8.13 -13.50
CA ILE A 5 -1.77 6.83 -14.09
C ILE A 5 -3.22 6.59 -13.67
N TRP A 6 -4.15 6.62 -14.62
CA TRP A 6 -5.51 6.19 -14.34
C TRP A 6 -5.55 4.66 -14.34
N LEU A 7 -5.74 4.06 -13.17
CA LEU A 7 -5.90 2.62 -13.04
C LEU A 7 -7.33 2.24 -13.45
N ALA A 8 -7.48 1.21 -14.28
CA ALA A 8 -8.77 0.57 -14.54
C ALA A 8 -8.97 -0.55 -13.51
N PRO A 9 -9.77 -0.35 -12.44
CA PRO A 9 -9.97 -1.38 -11.44
C PRO A 9 -10.73 -2.58 -12.04
N ASN A 10 -10.29 -3.79 -11.69
CA ASN A 10 -10.94 -5.04 -12.07
C ASN A 10 -11.12 -5.92 -10.82
N GLY A 11 -12.38 -6.18 -10.46
CA GLY A 11 -12.73 -6.94 -9.25
C GLY A 11 -12.30 -8.41 -9.31
N ASP A 12 -12.40 -9.05 -10.48
CA ASP A 12 -12.03 -10.45 -10.66
C ASP A 12 -10.52 -10.65 -10.45
N GLN A 13 -9.72 -9.70 -10.95
CA GLN A 13 -8.28 -9.71 -10.73
C GLN A 13 -7.92 -9.50 -9.26
N LEU A 14 -8.63 -8.59 -8.57
CA LEU A 14 -8.43 -8.36 -7.14
C LEU A 14 -8.74 -9.63 -6.34
N GLN A 15 -9.82 -10.35 -6.68
CA GLN A 15 -10.17 -11.61 -6.03
C GLN A 15 -9.09 -12.68 -6.24
N ALA A 16 -8.56 -12.81 -7.46
CA ALA A 16 -7.47 -13.75 -7.73
C ALA A 16 -6.22 -13.48 -6.87
N PHE A 17 -5.88 -12.20 -6.62
CA PHE A 17 -4.81 -11.86 -5.68
C PHE A 17 -5.15 -12.23 -4.25
N ALA A 18 -6.40 -12.04 -3.81
CA ALA A 18 -6.85 -12.44 -2.49
C ALA A 18 -6.73 -13.96 -2.27
N ASP A 19 -7.13 -14.76 -3.26
CA ASP A 19 -7.04 -16.22 -3.20
C ASP A 19 -5.58 -16.70 -3.12
N LEU A 20 -4.69 -16.07 -3.89
CA LEU A 20 -3.24 -16.35 -3.83
C LEU A 20 -2.63 -15.98 -2.48
N MET A 21 -3.08 -14.88 -1.87
CA MET A 21 -2.66 -14.50 -0.52
C MET A 21 -3.17 -15.49 0.53
N ALA A 22 -4.44 -15.89 0.45
CA ALA A 22 -5.04 -16.89 1.35
C ALA A 22 -4.32 -18.24 1.24
N ALA A 23 -3.92 -18.64 0.04
CA ALA A 23 -3.11 -19.83 -0.21
C ALA A 23 -1.63 -19.69 0.19
N GLY A 24 -1.20 -18.54 0.72
CA GLY A 24 0.19 -18.27 1.14
C GLY A 24 1.19 -18.15 -0.02
N LYS A 25 0.72 -18.12 -1.27
CA LYS A 25 1.56 -18.02 -2.48
C LYS A 25 2.04 -16.59 -2.74
N VAL A 26 1.27 -15.60 -2.28
CA VAL A 26 1.59 -14.17 -2.36
C VAL A 26 1.57 -13.57 -0.95
N LYS A 27 2.50 -12.67 -0.66
CA LYS A 27 2.57 -11.94 0.62
C LYS A 27 2.60 -10.44 0.38
N ALA A 28 1.73 -9.71 1.06
CA ALA A 28 1.80 -8.26 1.14
C ALA A 28 2.86 -7.86 2.18
N ILE A 29 4.07 -7.51 1.73
CA ILE A 29 5.14 -7.08 2.63
C ILE A 29 4.88 -5.65 3.10
N VAL A 30 4.68 -5.48 4.41
CA VAL A 30 4.55 -4.15 5.04
C VAL A 30 5.94 -3.61 5.29
N GLY A 31 6.26 -2.47 4.66
CA GLY A 31 7.56 -1.79 4.79
C GLY A 31 7.57 -0.72 5.88
N ALA A 32 6.44 -0.06 6.12
CA ALA A 32 6.28 0.94 7.17
C ALA A 32 4.82 1.01 7.64
N THR A 33 4.62 1.31 8.92
CA THR A 33 3.29 1.54 9.51
C THR A 33 3.30 2.85 10.27
N PHE A 34 2.28 3.69 10.03
CA PHE A 34 2.09 4.96 10.71
C PHE A 34 0.72 5.00 11.39
N PRO A 35 0.56 5.74 12.50
CA PRO A 35 -0.74 5.89 13.16
C PRO A 35 -1.68 6.75 12.32
N PHE A 36 -2.99 6.53 12.46
CA PHE A 36 -4.01 7.41 11.92
C PHE A 36 -4.04 8.73 12.71
N SER A 37 -3.17 9.65 12.32
CA SER A 37 -3.08 11.02 12.81
C SER A 37 -2.62 11.93 11.69
N ALA A 38 -2.82 13.25 11.81
CA ALA A 38 -2.34 14.19 10.81
C ALA A 38 -0.83 14.04 10.56
N GLN A 39 -0.03 13.96 11.63
CA GLN A 39 1.41 13.74 11.53
C GLN A 39 1.75 12.40 10.87
N GLY A 40 1.07 11.31 11.27
CA GLY A 40 1.34 9.98 10.72
C GLY A 40 1.04 9.88 9.22
N VAL A 41 -0.01 10.58 8.74
CA VAL A 41 -0.32 10.66 7.30
C VAL A 41 0.74 11.49 6.56
N TYR A 42 1.21 12.60 7.14
CA TYR A 42 2.26 13.41 6.53
C TYR A 42 3.59 12.66 6.43
N ASP A 43 4.00 11.95 7.48
CA ASP A 43 5.23 11.15 7.49
C ASP A 43 5.16 9.99 6.48
N ALA A 44 4.00 9.34 6.39
CA ALA A 44 3.73 8.29 5.40
C ALA A 44 3.84 8.83 3.96
N HIS A 45 3.31 10.03 3.71
CA HIS A 45 3.39 10.67 2.41
C HIS A 45 4.82 11.06 2.05
N ALA A 46 5.54 11.71 2.97
CA ALA A 46 6.94 12.07 2.77
C ALA A 46 7.80 10.83 2.44
N LEU A 47 7.58 9.70 3.15
CA LEU A 47 8.24 8.44 2.82
C LEU A 47 7.87 7.94 1.41
N SER A 48 6.60 8.03 1.01
CA SER A 48 6.13 7.65 -0.31
C SER A 48 6.82 8.44 -1.43
N GLU A 49 7.05 9.74 -1.23
CA GLU A 49 7.71 10.62 -2.20
C GLU A 49 9.20 10.28 -2.40
N THR A 50 9.85 9.65 -1.43
CA THR A 50 11.26 9.21 -1.57
C THR A 50 11.45 8.08 -2.58
N HIS A 51 10.37 7.39 -3.00
CA HIS A 51 10.42 6.18 -3.84
C HIS A 51 11.25 5.02 -3.24
N HIS A 52 11.64 5.11 -1.97
CA HIS A 52 12.50 4.13 -1.28
C HIS A 52 11.75 3.20 -0.32
N ALA A 53 10.42 3.29 -0.25
CA ALA A 53 9.63 2.37 0.56
C ALA A 53 9.78 0.92 0.05
N LYS A 54 10.45 0.07 0.83
CA LYS A 54 10.59 -1.36 0.56
C LYS A 54 9.34 -2.09 1.06
N GLY A 55 8.29 -2.10 0.25
CA GLY A 55 7.01 -2.72 0.57
C GLY A 55 5.87 -1.71 0.67
N LYS A 56 4.77 -2.10 1.31
CA LYS A 56 3.58 -1.27 1.47
C LYS A 56 3.72 -0.34 2.68
N ILE A 57 3.25 0.89 2.53
CA ILE A 57 3.04 1.84 3.63
C ILE A 57 1.61 1.63 4.14
N VAL A 58 1.43 1.43 5.44
CA VAL A 58 0.12 1.16 6.07
C VAL A 58 -0.20 2.27 7.07
N ILE A 59 -1.43 2.78 7.05
CA ILE A 59 -1.97 3.63 8.11
C ILE A 59 -2.82 2.75 9.04
N SER A 60 -2.53 2.78 10.33
CA SER A 60 -3.19 1.95 11.35
C SER A 60 -4.11 2.78 12.24
N PHE A 61 -5.32 2.25 12.47
CA PHE A 61 -6.34 2.83 13.35
C PHE A 61 -6.36 2.23 14.77
N LYS A 62 -5.45 1.28 15.05
CA LYS A 62 -5.28 0.70 16.38
C LYS A 62 -4.91 1.75 17.42
#